data_AF-A0A6I7P1B4-F1
#
_entry.id   AF-A0A6I7P1B4-F1
#
_cell.length_a   1.000
_cell.length_b   1.000
_cell.length_c   1.000
_cell.angle_alpha   90.00
_cell.angle_beta   90.00
_cell.angle_gamma   90.00
#
_symmetry.space_group_name_H-M   'P 1'
#
loop_
_entity.id
_entity.type
_entity.pdbx_description
1 polymer ?
#
loop_
_entity_poly.entity_id
_entity_poly.type
_entity_poly.pdbx_seq_one_letter_code
_entity_poly.pdbx_strand_id
1 'polypeptide(L)'
;MVKIVRLHNLQRRLRSILDDKPQLAISFERALADQDEEALAQAFEILRSSPNDVRLAVEGAILDWLFGSERVIADDDFREQPTPSATVH
;
A
#
# COMPACT_ATOMS: atom_id res chain seq x y z
N MET A 1 3.18 10.35 14.55
CA MET A 1 3.41 8.89 14.66
C MET A 1 2.69 8.10 13.55
N VAL A 2 2.67 8.60 12.31
CA VAL A 2 1.93 7.96 11.18
C VAL A 2 2.88 7.41 10.11
N LYS A 3 4.04 8.04 9.89
CA LYS A 3 5.04 7.62 8.88
C LYS A 3 5.62 6.22 9.15
N ILE A 4 5.96 5.90 10.40
CA ILE A 4 6.57 4.60 10.78
C ILE A 4 5.60 3.43 10.54
N VAL A 5 4.31 3.60 10.88
CA VAL A 5 3.27 2.58 10.65
C VAL A 5 3.06 2.34 9.16
N ARG A 6 3.12 3.40 8.34
CA ARG A 6 2.98 3.27 6.87
C ARG A 6 4.14 2.51 6.24
N LEU A 7 5.38 2.69 6.72
CA LEU A 7 6.54 1.97 6.22
C LEU A 7 6.49 0.46 6.53
N HIS A 8 6.15 0.09 7.76
CA HIS A 8 5.96 -1.32 8.14
C HIS A 8 4.86 -2.01 7.32
N ASN A 9 3.80 -1.29 6.95
CA ASN A 9 2.76 -1.83 6.07
C ASN A 9 3.26 -2.08 4.66
N LEU A 10 4.05 -1.16 4.09
CA LEU A 10 4.70 -1.37 2.79
C LEU A 10 5.63 -2.59 2.83
N GLN A 11 6.50 -2.68 3.84
CA GLN A 11 7.44 -3.80 4.01
C GLN A 11 6.72 -5.15 4.08
N ARG A 12 5.64 -5.26 4.88
CA ARG A 12 4.83 -6.49 4.93
C ARG A 12 4.21 -6.84 3.59
N ARG A 13 3.70 -5.85 2.86
CA ARG A 13 3.06 -6.07 1.57
C ARG A 13 4.07 -6.50 0.50
N LEU A 14 5.24 -5.87 0.47
CA LEU A 14 6.35 -6.27 -0.40
C LEU A 14 6.78 -7.70 -0.11
N ARG A 15 6.89 -8.07 1.17
CA ARG A 15 7.24 -9.44 1.57
C ARG A 15 6.21 -10.47 1.13
N SER A 16 4.93 -10.12 1.16
CA SER A 16 3.85 -10.98 0.64
C SER A 16 3.87 -11.11 -0.88
N ILE A 17 4.22 -10.05 -1.61
CA ILE A 17 4.31 -10.07 -3.09
C ILE A 17 5.56 -10.83 -3.55
N LEU A 18 6.64 -10.74 -2.78
CA LEU A 18 7.94 -11.32 -3.06
C LEU A 18 8.19 -12.61 -2.28
N ASP A 19 7.14 -13.36 -1.93
CA ASP A 19 7.24 -14.61 -1.15
C ASP A 19 8.20 -15.61 -1.82
N ASP A 20 8.09 -15.76 -3.15
CA ASP A 20 8.99 -16.58 -3.97
C ASP A 20 10.42 -16.00 -4.13
N LYS A 21 10.66 -14.76 -3.69
CA LYS A 21 11.94 -14.05 -3.79
C LYS A 21 12.32 -13.36 -2.47
N PRO A 22 12.55 -14.13 -1.39
CA PRO A 22 12.75 -13.58 -0.05
C PRO A 22 13.99 -12.67 0.05
N GLN A 23 15.02 -12.91 -0.78
CA GLN A 23 16.20 -12.04 -0.84
C GLN A 23 15.86 -10.64 -1.39
N LEU A 24 15.01 -10.57 -2.42
CA LEU A 24 14.57 -9.29 -2.98
C LEU A 24 13.69 -8.53 -1.99
N ALA A 25 12.83 -9.24 -1.26
CA ALA A 25 12.03 -8.65 -0.17
C ALA A 25 12.92 -8.01 0.89
N ILE A 26 13.93 -8.74 1.39
CA ILE A 26 14.88 -8.24 2.40
C ILE A 26 15.68 -7.05 1.87
N SER A 27 16.11 -7.07 0.61
CA SER A 27 16.80 -5.94 -0.02
C SER A 27 15.95 -4.68 -0.01
N PHE A 28 14.67 -4.78 -0.40
CA PHE A 28 13.74 -3.66 -0.31
C PHE A 28 13.51 -3.22 1.14
N GLU A 29 13.32 -4.15 2.08
CA GLU A 29 13.08 -3.84 3.49
C GLU A 29 14.23 -3.03 4.10
N ARG A 30 15.48 -3.44 3.85
CA ARG A 30 16.69 -2.76 4.32
C ARG A 30 16.88 -1.41 3.63
N ALA A 31 16.84 -1.37 2.30
CA ALA A 31 17.05 -0.14 1.56
C ALA A 31 16.02 0.95 1.93
N LEU A 32 14.77 0.57 2.18
CA LEU A 32 13.73 1.47 2.67
C LEU A 32 13.96 1.94 4.12
N ALA A 33 14.48 1.07 4.99
CA ALA A 33 14.75 1.41 6.39
C ALA A 33 15.95 2.35 6.53
N ASP A 34 16.99 2.11 5.74
CA ASP A 34 18.23 2.90 5.71
C ASP A 34 18.14 4.16 4.81
N GLN A 35 17.02 4.33 4.08
CA GLN A 35 16.83 5.38 3.08
C GLN A 35 17.93 5.40 2.01
N ASP A 36 18.42 4.21 1.66
CA ASP A 36 19.52 4.01 0.72
C ASP A 36 19.00 3.97 -0.72
N GLU A 37 19.21 5.07 -1.44
CA GLU A 37 18.77 5.26 -2.83
C GLU A 37 19.49 4.31 -3.80
N GLU A 38 20.77 4.01 -3.58
CA GLU A 38 21.55 3.11 -4.44
C GLU A 38 21.11 1.65 -4.26
N ALA A 39 20.87 1.23 -3.01
CA ALA A 39 20.34 -0.08 -2.72
C ALA A 39 18.91 -0.27 -3.26
N LEU A 40 18.08 0.78 -3.21
CA LEU A 40 16.75 0.77 -3.83
C LEU A 40 16.85 0.63 -5.35
N ALA A 41 17.73 1.40 -6.00
CA ALA A 41 17.94 1.30 -7.44
C ALA A 41 18.35 -0.12 -7.87
N GLN A 42 19.27 -0.75 -7.13
CA GLN A 42 19.67 -2.14 -7.38
C GLN A 42 18.51 -3.13 -7.20
N ALA A 43 17.67 -2.95 -6.17
CA ALA A 43 16.49 -3.78 -5.98
C ALA A 43 15.49 -3.64 -7.15
N PHE A 44 15.32 -2.42 -7.69
CA PHE A 44 14.50 -2.19 -8.88
C PHE A 44 15.10 -2.80 -10.17
N GLU A 45 16.41 -2.78 -10.33
CA GLU A 45 17.08 -3.48 -11.45
C GLU A 45 16.76 -4.98 -11.42
N ILE A 46 16.88 -5.61 -10.25
CA ILE A 46 16.56 -7.04 -10.07
C ILE A 46 15.07 -7.31 -10.30
N LEU A 47 14.19 -6.41 -9.84
CA LEU A 47 12.75 -6.49 -10.08
C LEU A 47 12.42 -6.42 -11.58
N ARG A 48 13.19 -5.69 -12.39
CA ARG A 48 12.95 -5.57 -13.84
C ARG A 48 13.05 -6.92 -14.56
N SER A 49 13.89 -7.82 -14.07
CA SER A 49 14.04 -9.19 -14.56
C SER A 49 12.98 -10.16 -14.03
N SER A 50 12.10 -9.73 -13.12
CA SER A 50 11.01 -10.55 -12.60
C SER A 50 9.81 -10.58 -13.54
N PRO A 51 8.90 -11.57 -13.38
CA PRO A 51 7.64 -11.62 -14.14
C PRO A 51 6.85 -10.32 -14.03
N ASN A 52 6.15 -9.96 -15.10
CA ASN A 52 5.43 -8.69 -15.21
C ASN A 52 4.41 -8.51 -14.08
N ASP A 53 3.71 -9.57 -13.68
CA ASP A 53 2.73 -9.55 -12.58
C ASP A 53 3.36 -9.16 -11.25
N VAL A 54 4.56 -9.67 -10.95
CA VAL A 54 5.29 -9.34 -9.71
C VAL A 54 5.74 -7.89 -9.74
N ARG A 55 6.25 -7.43 -10.88
CA ARG A 55 6.73 -6.06 -11.06
C ARG A 55 5.59 -5.05 -10.87
N LEU A 56 4.45 -5.28 -11.54
CA LEU A 56 3.25 -4.44 -11.40
C LEU A 56 2.69 -4.45 -9.98
N ALA A 57 2.71 -5.60 -9.29
CA ALA A 57 2.27 -5.69 -7.91
C ALA A 57 3.16 -4.87 -6.95
N VAL A 58 4.49 -4.93 -7.12
CA VAL A 58 5.44 -4.13 -6.34
C VAL A 58 5.29 -2.65 -6.63
N GLU A 59 5.23 -2.25 -7.90
CA GLU A 59 5.02 -0.85 -8.31
C GLU A 59 3.70 -0.32 -7.74
N GLY A 60 2.61 -1.08 -7.87
CA GLY A 60 1.30 -0.73 -7.31
C GLY A 60 1.34 -0.55 -5.79
N ALA A 61 2.04 -1.41 -5.05
CA ALA A 61 2.18 -1.29 -3.60
C ALA A 61 2.97 -0.03 -3.19
N ILE A 62 4.00 0.35 -3.96
CA ILE A 62 4.80 1.55 -3.71
C ILE A 62 4.00 2.81 -4.03
N LEU A 63 3.29 2.84 -5.17
CA LEU A 63 2.42 3.96 -5.53
C LEU A 63 1.28 4.13 -4.52
N ASP A 64 0.63 3.04 -4.12
CA ASP A 64 -0.41 3.05 -3.07
C ASP A 64 0.13 3.59 -1.73
N TRP A 65 1.38 3.31 -1.40
CA TRP A 65 2.03 3.84 -0.22
C TRP A 65 2.41 5.33 -0.34
N LEU A 66 2.94 5.76 -1.49
CA LEU A 66 3.37 7.12 -1.77
C LEU A 66 2.19 8.11 -1.80
N PHE A 67 1.16 7.75 -2.56
CA PHE A 67 0.00 8.62 -2.75
C PHE A 67 -1.06 8.41 -1.67
N GLY A 68 -0.92 7.31 -0.91
CA GLY A 68 -1.99 6.82 -0.06
C GLY A 68 -3.13 6.32 -0.94
N SER A 69 -3.62 5.11 -0.70
CA SER A 69 -5.05 4.90 -0.83
C SER A 69 -5.74 5.85 0.15
N GLU A 70 -5.90 7.11 -0.25
CA GLU A 70 -7.13 7.83 0.00
C GLU A 70 -8.21 7.06 -0.77
N ARG A 71 -8.54 5.85 -0.29
CA ARG A 71 -9.93 5.43 -0.32
C ARG A 71 -10.59 6.49 0.53
N VAL A 72 -11.01 7.56 -0.14
CA VAL A 72 -12.18 8.34 0.19
C VAL A 72 -13.12 7.31 0.79
N ILE A 73 -13.25 7.35 2.12
CA ILE A 73 -14.44 6.86 2.75
C ILE A 73 -15.49 7.73 2.07
N ALA A 74 -16.10 7.20 1.00
CA ALA A 74 -17.41 7.65 0.62
C ALA A 74 -18.21 7.32 1.87
N ASP A 75 -18.30 8.32 2.74
CA ASP A 75 -19.22 8.34 3.85
C ASP A 75 -20.57 8.16 3.16
N ASP A 76 -21.04 6.94 3.20
CA ASP A 76 -22.44 6.60 3.07
C ASP A 76 -23.10 7.34 4.24
N ASP A 77 -23.33 8.66 4.08
CA ASP A 77 -24.21 9.44 4.95
C ASP A 77 -25.61 8.94 4.64
N PHE A 78 -25.87 7.77 5.21
CA PHE A 78 -27.16 7.17 5.41
C PHE A 78 -27.94 8.07 6.36
N ARG A 79 -28.43 9.20 5.84
CA ARG A 79 -29.49 9.98 6.50
C ARG A 79 -30.82 9.60 5.88
N GLU A 80 -31.32 8.42 6.26
CA GLU A 80 -32.77 8.23 6.32
C GLU A 80 -33.32 9.23 7.34
N GLN A 81 -33.90 10.32 6.83
CA GLN A 81 -34.68 11.24 7.66
C GLN A 81 -35.90 10.49 8.18
N PRO A 82 -36.18 10.46 9.49
CA PRO A 82 -37.45 9.94 9.97
C PRO A 82 -38.56 10.88 9.49
N THR A 83 -39.44 10.38 8.63
CA THR A 83 -40.68 11.07 8.29
C THR A 83 -41.52 11.21 9.55
N PRO A 84 -41.93 12.43 9.95
CA PRO A 84 -42.89 12.55 11.03
C PRO A 84 -44.22 11.99 10.54
N SER A 85 -44.68 10.91 11.18
CA SER A 85 -46.05 10.42 11.04
C SER A 85 -47.01 11.53 11.46
N ALA A 86 -47.59 12.23 10.49
CA ALA A 86 -48.73 13.09 10.72
C ALA A 86 -49.94 12.20 11.04
N THR A 87 -50.13 11.92 12.32
CA THR A 87 -51.41 11.50 12.88
C THR A 87 -52.07 12.74 13.45
N VAL A 88 -53.09 13.26 12.77
CA VAL A 88 -54.09 14.13 13.40
C VAL A 88 -55.47 13.71 12.90
N HIS A 89 -56.29 13.28 13.86
CA HIS A 89 -57.72 13.06 13.78
C HIS A 89 -58.49 14.37 13.61
#